data_AF-A0A3N5MDR5-F1
#
_entry.id   AF-A0A3N5MDR5-F1
#
_cell.length_a   1.000
_cell.length_b   1.000
_cell.length_c   1.000
_cell.angle_alpha   90.00
_cell.angle_beta   90.00
_cell.angle_gamma   90.00
#
_symmetry.space_group_name_H-M   'P 1'
#
loop_
_entity.id
_entity.type
_entity.pdbx_description
1 polymer ?
#
loop_
_entity_poly.entity_id
_entity_poly.type
_entity_poly.pdbx_seq_one_letter_code
_entity_poly.pdbx_strand_id
1 'polypeptide(L)'
;TKKYLNIGDIVLDYGCATGAMAFEIADNVKKIHGIAISQKMIGAAKFDESYKKENFDVILAFNILHFSEDTPKVMQRIHELLKPGGLFISATPCQGETNSFLGILLFLVTKMGIIPPMRFYKISELEDFVTGENFHIVETECLNPTEYFMVAKKK
;
A
#
# COMPACT_ATOMS: atom_id res chain seq x y z
N THR A 1 7.31 -10.12 5.49
CA THR A 1 7.39 -8.79 6.15
C THR A 1 8.42 -8.72 7.27
N LYS A 2 8.36 -9.52 8.34
CA LYS A 2 9.24 -9.41 9.53
C LYS A 2 10.75 -9.37 9.25
N LYS A 3 11.24 -10.08 8.23
CA LYS A 3 12.66 -10.08 7.82
C LYS A 3 13.21 -8.71 7.41
N TYR A 4 12.35 -7.72 7.15
CA TYR A 4 12.74 -6.35 6.79
C TYR A 4 12.59 -5.34 7.93
N LEU A 5 12.14 -5.79 9.11
CA LEU A 5 11.86 -4.93 10.23
C LEU A 5 12.97 -5.04 11.29
N ASN A 6 13.28 -3.91 11.91
CA ASN A 6 14.22 -3.81 13.02
C ASN A 6 13.52 -3.24 14.26
N ILE A 7 14.00 -3.63 15.44
CA ILE A 7 13.43 -3.20 16.73
C ILE A 7 13.45 -1.68 16.93
N GLY A 8 14.26 -0.94 16.16
CA GLY A 8 14.33 0.51 16.17
C GLY A 8 13.32 1.23 15.26
N ASP A 9 12.64 0.49 14.38
CA ASP A 9 11.85 1.07 13.29
C ASP A 9 10.57 1.74 13.78
N ILE A 10 10.25 2.88 13.19
CA ILE A 10 8.94 3.53 13.27
C ILE A 10 8.17 3.18 12.00
N VAL A 11 7.10 2.40 12.16
CA VAL A 11 6.31 1.87 11.05
C VAL A 11 4.98 2.61 10.89
N LEU A 12 4.59 2.90 9.65
CA LEU A 12 3.22 3.29 9.32
C LEU A 12 2.51 2.14 8.60
N ASP A 13 1.39 1.70 9.16
CA ASP A 13 0.44 0.76 8.55
C ASP A 13 -0.67 1.56 7.85
N TYR A 14 -0.48 1.80 6.55
CA TYR A 14 -1.43 2.51 5.70
C TYR A 14 -2.53 1.54 5.24
N GLY A 15 -3.77 1.79 5.68
CA GLY A 15 -4.87 0.85 5.47
C GLY A 15 -4.94 -0.26 6.53
N CYS A 16 -4.66 0.06 7.80
CA CYS A 16 -4.49 -0.93 8.87
C CYS A 16 -5.72 -1.80 9.18
N ALA A 17 -6.91 -1.43 8.68
CA ALA A 17 -8.17 -2.12 8.92
C ALA A 17 -8.42 -2.40 10.41
N THR A 18 -8.38 -3.67 10.83
CA THR A 18 -8.55 -4.09 12.24
C THR A 18 -7.26 -4.02 13.07
N GLY A 19 -6.13 -3.69 12.45
CA GLY A 19 -4.82 -3.61 13.10
C GLY A 19 -4.07 -4.95 13.19
N ALA A 20 -4.50 -5.99 12.47
CA ALA A 20 -3.89 -7.32 12.55
C ALA A 20 -2.38 -7.30 12.27
N MET A 21 -1.94 -6.54 11.27
CA MET A 21 -0.52 -6.37 10.94
C MET A 21 0.25 -5.70 12.09
N ALA A 22 -0.36 -4.70 12.74
CA ALA A 22 0.25 -4.04 13.89
C ALA A 22 0.48 -5.02 15.05
N PHE A 23 -0.49 -5.89 15.34
CA PHE A 23 -0.32 -6.94 16.34
C PHE A 23 0.77 -7.95 15.94
N GLU A 24 0.83 -8.33 14.67
CA GLU A 24 1.78 -9.31 14.19
C GLU A 24 3.25 -8.86 14.35
N ILE A 25 3.52 -7.56 14.17
CA ILE A 25 4.88 -6.99 14.15
C ILE A 25 5.25 -6.22 15.43
N ALA A 26 4.34 -6.13 16.41
CA ALA A 26 4.53 -5.30 17.60
C ALA A 26 5.86 -5.56 18.34
N ASP A 27 6.28 -6.81 18.44
CA ASP A 27 7.52 -7.20 19.13
C ASP A 27 8.78 -7.04 18.25
N ASN A 28 8.64 -6.54 17.02
CA ASN A 28 9.74 -6.43 16.06
C ASN A 28 10.10 -5.00 15.71
N VAL A 29 9.39 -4.00 16.25
CA VAL A 29 9.56 -2.58 15.89
C VAL A 29 9.42 -1.67 17.11
N LYS A 30 9.90 -0.45 17.00
CA LYS A 30 9.85 0.52 18.11
C LYS A 30 8.45 1.10 18.29
N LYS A 31 7.77 1.38 17.18
CA LYS A 31 6.47 2.06 17.19
C LYS A 31 5.71 1.80 15.90
N ILE A 32 4.39 1.67 16.02
CA ILE A 32 3.48 1.49 14.88
C ILE A 32 2.45 2.62 14.90
N HIS A 33 2.25 3.25 13.76
CA HIS A 33 1.16 4.16 13.47
C HIS A 33 0.20 3.46 12.51
N GLY A 34 -1.11 3.55 12.73
CA GLY A 34 -2.12 2.97 11.84
C GLY A 34 -3.02 4.05 11.26
N ILE A 35 -3.32 3.96 9.96
CA ILE A 35 -4.37 4.74 9.30
C ILE A 35 -5.38 3.77 8.71
N ALA A 36 -6.67 3.96 9.00
CA ALA A 36 -7.76 3.22 8.38
C ALA A 36 -8.62 4.12 7.49
N ILE A 37 -9.34 3.52 6.54
CA ILE A 37 -10.43 4.17 5.82
C ILE A 37 -11.56 4.47 6.84
N SER A 38 -12.10 5.69 6.83
CA SER A 38 -13.28 6.02 7.62
C SER A 38 -14.50 5.30 7.05
N GLN A 39 -15.31 4.64 7.88
CA GLN A 39 -16.56 3.97 7.46
C GLN A 39 -17.54 4.91 6.73
N LYS A 40 -17.42 6.23 6.90
CA LYS A 40 -18.23 7.24 6.20
C LYS A 40 -17.61 7.73 4.89
N MET A 41 -16.34 7.43 4.63
CA MET A 41 -15.66 7.78 3.38
C MET A 41 -15.64 6.58 2.46
N ILE A 42 -16.42 6.65 1.39
CA ILE A 42 -16.19 5.86 0.18
C ILE A 42 -14.93 6.46 -0.45
N GLY A 43 -13.76 5.88 -0.19
CA GLY A 43 -12.50 6.42 -0.70
C GLY A 43 -11.30 6.12 0.19
N ALA A 44 -10.12 6.21 -0.41
CA ALA A 44 -8.82 5.82 0.13
C ALA A 44 -8.54 6.26 1.58
N ALA A 45 -7.63 5.54 2.25
CA ALA A 45 -7.10 5.97 3.54
C ALA A 45 -6.42 7.35 3.42
N LYS A 46 -6.75 8.28 4.32
CA LYS A 46 -6.18 9.65 4.32
C LYS A 46 -4.99 9.74 5.27
N PHE A 47 -3.86 10.25 4.78
CA PHE A 47 -2.71 10.55 5.63
C PHE A 47 -3.04 11.62 6.66
N ASP A 48 -2.56 11.43 7.89
CA ASP A 48 -2.61 12.46 8.92
C ASP A 48 -1.74 13.65 8.49
N GLU A 49 -2.33 14.84 8.48
CA GLU A 49 -1.67 16.08 8.07
C GLU A 49 -0.57 16.50 9.06
N SER A 50 -0.61 15.99 10.29
CA SER A 50 0.43 16.20 11.30
C SER A 50 1.71 15.39 11.03
N TYR A 51 1.66 14.38 10.16
CA TYR A 51 2.84 13.58 9.82
C TYR A 51 3.87 14.42 9.06
N LYS A 52 5.03 14.57 9.71
CA LYS A 52 6.18 15.26 9.14
C LYS A 52 6.86 14.39 8.09
N LYS A 53 7.58 15.05 7.17
CA LYS A 53 8.45 14.37 6.22
C LYS A 53 9.50 13.55 6.97
N GLU A 54 9.91 12.44 6.36
CA GLU A 54 11.03 11.61 6.84
C GLU A 54 10.84 11.13 8.29
N ASN A 55 9.62 10.73 8.64
CA ASN A 55 9.27 10.32 10.00
C ASN A 55 9.19 8.80 10.18
N PHE A 56 9.11 8.05 9.09
CA PHE A 56 8.94 6.58 9.11
C PHE A 56 10.12 5.86 8.49
N ASP A 57 10.51 4.75 9.11
CA ASP A 57 11.54 3.84 8.59
C ASP A 57 10.93 2.86 7.59
N VAL A 58 9.70 2.42 7.85
CA VAL A 58 8.95 1.50 6.99
C VAL A 58 7.49 1.95 6.86
N ILE A 59 6.93 1.89 5.65
CA ILE A 59 5.51 2.07 5.38
C ILE A 59 4.95 0.79 4.76
N LEU A 60 3.92 0.23 5.39
CA LEU A 60 3.19 -0.94 4.94
C LEU A 60 1.90 -0.51 4.24
N ALA A 61 1.54 -1.18 3.14
CA ALA A 61 0.29 -0.97 2.43
C ALA A 61 -0.26 -2.30 1.92
N PHE A 62 -0.95 -3.05 2.77
CA PHE A 62 -1.55 -4.34 2.43
C PHE A 62 -3.01 -4.17 2.02
N ASN A 63 -3.38 -4.64 0.84
CA ASN A 63 -4.77 -4.68 0.37
C ASN A 63 -5.50 -3.33 0.44
N ILE A 64 -4.77 -2.23 0.20
CA ILE A 64 -5.31 -0.86 0.29
C ILE A 64 -5.14 -0.04 -0.98
N LEU A 65 -4.06 -0.26 -1.75
CA LEU A 65 -3.73 0.61 -2.89
C LEU A 65 -4.81 0.61 -3.97
N HIS A 66 -5.52 -0.50 -4.14
CA HIS A 66 -6.61 -0.63 -5.10
C HIS A 66 -7.82 0.24 -4.75
N PHE A 67 -7.95 0.73 -3.51
CA PHE A 67 -8.95 1.73 -3.14
C PHE A 67 -8.48 3.18 -3.32
N SER A 68 -7.25 3.39 -3.80
CA SER A 68 -6.70 4.72 -4.06
C SER A 68 -7.24 5.31 -5.35
N GLU A 69 -7.90 6.47 -5.25
CA GLU A 69 -8.34 7.25 -6.42
C GLU A 69 -7.15 7.80 -7.23
N ASP A 70 -6.09 8.20 -6.51
CA ASP A 70 -4.88 8.81 -7.06
C ASP A 70 -3.63 8.12 -6.48
N THR A 71 -3.25 7.01 -7.10
CA THR A 71 -2.07 6.21 -6.72
C THR A 71 -0.77 7.02 -6.79
N PRO A 72 -0.48 7.81 -7.86
CA PRO A 72 0.68 8.69 -7.88
C PRO A 72 0.77 9.59 -6.65
N LYS A 73 -0.32 10.28 -6.28
CA LYS A 73 -0.33 11.17 -5.11
C LYS A 73 -0.11 10.42 -3.79
N VAL A 74 -0.68 9.22 -3.65
CA VAL A 74 -0.43 8.36 -2.48
C VAL A 74 1.05 7.95 -2.43
N MET A 75 1.63 7.52 -3.55
CA MET A 75 3.03 7.10 -3.62
C MET A 75 3.98 8.26 -3.35
N GLN A 76 3.70 9.45 -3.89
CA GLN A 76 4.43 10.68 -3.58
C GLN A 76 4.41 10.96 -2.08
N ARG A 77 3.24 10.86 -1.43
CA ARG A 77 3.13 11.09 0.01
C ARG A 77 3.87 10.04 0.83
N ILE A 78 3.82 8.77 0.43
CA ILE A 78 4.60 7.68 1.05
C ILE A 78 6.10 8.00 0.96
N HIS A 79 6.56 8.42 -0.22
CA HIS A 79 7.95 8.83 -0.43
C HIS A 79 8.36 10.01 0.47
N GLU A 80 7.53 11.03 0.62
CA GLU A 80 7.81 12.16 1.52
C GLU A 80 7.91 11.74 2.99
N LEU A 81 7.07 10.81 3.42
CA LEU A 81 6.97 10.35 4.79
C LEU A 81 8.10 9.38 5.19
N LEU A 82 8.64 8.62 4.23
CA LEU A 82 9.78 7.75 4.44
C LEU A 82 11.07 8.54 4.64
N LYS A 83 11.88 8.10 5.60
CA LYS A 83 13.27 8.54 5.74
C LYS A 83 14.10 8.13 4.51
N PRO A 84 15.22 8.81 4.22
CA PRO A 84 16.18 8.34 3.22
C PRO A 84 16.56 6.87 3.48
N GLY A 85 16.47 6.03 2.45
CA GLY A 85 16.71 4.59 2.57
C GLY A 85 15.60 3.78 3.26
N GLY A 86 14.48 4.40 3.64
CA GLY A 86 13.33 3.72 4.21
C GLY A 86 12.62 2.79 3.21
N LEU A 87 11.82 1.86 3.72
CA LEU A 87 11.17 0.82 2.94
C LEU A 87 9.67 1.05 2.77
N PHE A 88 9.20 0.88 1.54
CA PHE A 88 7.79 0.68 1.22
C PHE A 88 7.55 -0.82 0.99
N ILE A 89 6.57 -1.40 1.68
CA ILE A 89 6.22 -2.82 1.56
C ILE A 89 4.72 -2.92 1.29
N SER A 90 4.33 -3.65 0.26
CA SER A 90 2.92 -3.84 -0.09
C SER A 90 2.61 -5.27 -0.52
N ALA A 91 1.34 -5.65 -0.36
CA ALA A 91 0.73 -6.73 -1.13
C ALA A 91 -0.55 -6.18 -1.73
N THR A 92 -0.65 -6.24 -3.06
CA THR A 92 -1.72 -5.58 -3.81
C THR A 92 -2.40 -6.57 -4.75
N PRO A 93 -3.75 -6.61 -4.77
CA PRO A 93 -4.48 -7.35 -5.78
C PRO A 93 -4.24 -6.75 -7.18
N CYS A 94 -3.54 -7.49 -8.04
CA CYS A 94 -3.29 -7.19 -9.45
C CYS A 94 -4.27 -7.99 -10.33
N GLN A 95 -5.58 -7.77 -10.13
CA GLN A 95 -6.61 -8.50 -10.87
C GLN A 95 -6.62 -8.18 -12.38
N GLY A 96 -5.96 -7.10 -12.81
CA GLY A 96 -5.78 -6.75 -14.22
C GLY A 96 -4.88 -7.72 -14.99
N GLU A 97 -4.18 -8.63 -14.30
CA GLU A 97 -3.48 -9.77 -14.91
C GLU A 97 -4.45 -10.81 -15.48
N THR A 98 -5.65 -10.89 -14.90
CA THR A 98 -6.67 -11.84 -15.34
C THR A 98 -7.68 -11.14 -16.25
N ASN A 99 -7.76 -11.57 -17.52
CA ASN A 99 -8.83 -11.14 -18.43
C ASN A 99 -10.15 -11.88 -18.13
N SER A 100 -10.53 -12.00 -16.86
CA SER A 100 -11.76 -12.70 -16.50
C SER A 100 -12.98 -11.82 -16.77
N PHE A 101 -14.01 -12.40 -17.39
CA PHE A 101 -15.28 -11.71 -17.63
C PHE A 101 -15.88 -11.14 -16.33
N LEU A 102 -15.73 -11.87 -15.21
CA LEU A 102 -16.16 -11.43 -13.89
C LEU A 102 -15.39 -10.19 -13.40
N GLY A 103 -14.07 -10.12 -13.63
CA GLY A 103 -13.25 -8.95 -13.28
C GLY A 103 -13.65 -7.71 -14.08
N ILE A 104 -13.92 -7.87 -15.38
CA ILE A 104 -14.43 -6.78 -16.24
C ILE A 104 -15.79 -6.30 -15.75
N LEU A 105 -16.70 -7.23 -15.42
CA LEU A 105 -18.01 -6.89 -14.87
C LEU A 105 -17.87 -6.14 -13.54
N LEU A 106 -16.99 -6.61 -12.65
CA LEU A 106 -16.76 -5.98 -11.35
C LEU A 106 -16.21 -4.55 -11.51
N PHE A 107 -15.26 -4.34 -12.43
CA PHE A 107 -14.75 -3.01 -12.77
C PHE A 107 -15.83 -2.04 -13.29
N LEU A 108 -16.81 -2.54 -14.02
CA LEU A 108 -17.94 -1.72 -14.48
C LEU A 108 -18.92 -1.43 -13.32
N VAL A 109 -19.17 -2.40 -12.45
CA VAL A 109 -20.08 -2.26 -11.30
C VAL A 109 -19.54 -1.31 -10.23
N THR A 110 -18.21 -1.25 -10.00
CA THR A 110 -17.62 -0.27 -9.06
C THR A 110 -17.88 1.17 -9.47
N LYS A 111 -18.07 1.45 -10.77
CA LYS A 111 -18.43 2.78 -11.27
C LYS A 111 -19.90 3.15 -11.05
N MET A 112 -20.74 2.20 -10.65
CA MET A 112 -22.17 2.43 -10.38
C MET A 112 -22.46 2.85 -8.92
N GLY A 113 -21.44 2.96 -8.06
CA GLY A 113 -21.58 3.48 -6.69
C GLY A 113 -22.16 2.51 -5.65
N ILE A 114 -22.43 1.25 -6.02
CA ILE A 114 -22.87 0.19 -5.11
C ILE A 114 -21.67 -0.37 -4.30
N ILE A 115 -20.50 -0.40 -4.94
CA ILE A 115 -19.24 -0.88 -4.39
C ILE A 115 -18.27 0.30 -4.39
N PRO A 116 -17.39 0.45 -3.38
CA PRO A 116 -16.35 1.46 -3.41
C PRO A 116 -15.56 1.43 -4.72
N PRO A 117 -15.13 2.58 -5.26
CA PRO A 117 -14.30 2.61 -6.45
C PRO A 117 -13.01 1.83 -6.20
N MET A 118 -12.68 0.92 -7.12
CA MET A 118 -11.48 0.10 -7.06
C MET A 118 -10.73 0.14 -8.38
N ARG A 119 -9.40 0.17 -8.30
CA ARG A 119 -8.47 -0.01 -9.42
C ARG A 119 -8.07 -1.48 -9.55
N PHE A 120 -8.03 -1.96 -10.78
CA PHE A 120 -7.65 -3.32 -11.14
C PHE A 120 -6.28 -3.27 -11.79
N TYR A 121 -5.22 -3.22 -10.97
CA TYR A 121 -3.86 -3.05 -11.48
C TYR A 121 -3.40 -4.24 -12.31
N LYS A 122 -2.58 -3.95 -13.31
CA LYS A 122 -1.55 -4.88 -13.78
C LYS A 122 -0.30 -4.74 -12.92
N ILE A 123 0.51 -5.78 -12.84
CA ILE A 123 1.78 -5.77 -12.12
C ILE A 123 2.68 -4.65 -12.66
N SER A 124 2.83 -4.54 -13.98
CA SER A 124 3.65 -3.51 -14.62
C SER A 124 3.19 -2.09 -14.26
N GLU A 125 1.88 -1.86 -14.22
CA GLU A 125 1.31 -0.56 -13.86
C GLU A 125 1.64 -0.18 -12.40
N LEU A 126 1.57 -1.15 -11.49
CA LEU A 126 1.93 -0.94 -10.09
C LEU A 126 3.43 -0.66 -9.92
N GLU A 127 4.29 -1.38 -10.63
CA GLU A 127 5.74 -1.15 -10.62
C GLU A 127 6.10 0.23 -11.19
N ASP A 128 5.42 0.68 -12.25
CA ASP A 128 5.61 2.00 -12.85
C ASP A 128 5.29 3.12 -11.84
N PHE A 129 4.19 3.00 -11.07
CA PHE A 129 3.86 3.97 -10.03
C PHE A 129 4.91 4.03 -8.91
N VAL A 130 5.49 2.89 -8.54
CA VAL A 130 6.50 2.86 -7.48
C VAL A 130 7.85 3.37 -7.98
N THR A 131 8.30 2.91 -9.13
CA THR A 131 9.60 3.31 -9.71
C THR A 131 9.62 4.78 -10.16
N GLY A 132 8.48 5.31 -10.61
CA GLY A 132 8.31 6.73 -10.97
C GLY A 132 8.51 7.71 -9.79
N GLU A 133 8.29 7.27 -8.56
CA GLU A 133 8.42 8.09 -7.33
C GLU A 133 9.80 7.93 -6.66
N ASN A 134 10.86 7.71 -7.45
CA ASN A 134 12.24 7.53 -6.98
C ASN A 134 12.46 6.38 -5.99
N PHE A 135 11.61 5.35 -6.02
CA PHE A 135 11.92 4.10 -5.34
C PHE A 135 12.81 3.20 -6.21
N HIS A 136 13.51 2.30 -5.54
CA HIS A 136 14.18 1.15 -6.14
C HIS A 136 13.53 -0.13 -5.62
N ILE A 137 12.98 -0.96 -6.50
CA ILE A 137 12.41 -2.25 -6.14
C ILE A 137 13.54 -3.18 -5.67
N VAL A 138 13.36 -3.77 -4.49
CA VAL A 138 14.34 -4.64 -3.82
C VAL A 138 13.95 -6.11 -3.94
N GLU A 139 12.66 -6.42 -3.75
CA GLU A 139 12.13 -7.78 -3.81
C GLU A 139 10.69 -7.74 -4.32
N THR A 140 10.32 -8.74 -5.11
CA THR A 140 8.94 -8.96 -5.55
C THR A 140 8.60 -10.44 -5.50
N GLU A 141 7.32 -10.75 -5.29
CA GLU A 141 6.81 -12.12 -5.24
C GLU A 141 5.33 -12.12 -5.63
N CYS A 142 4.91 -13.06 -6.50
CA CYS A 142 3.49 -13.32 -6.72
C CYS A 142 3.01 -14.32 -5.66
N LEU A 143 2.31 -13.84 -4.63
CA LEU A 143 1.80 -14.69 -3.53
C LEU A 143 0.70 -15.64 -4.00
N ASN A 144 -0.06 -15.20 -5.01
CA ASN A 144 -1.01 -16.00 -5.77
C ASN A 144 -1.17 -15.36 -7.18
N PRO A 145 -1.94 -15.95 -8.12
CA PRO A 145 -2.06 -15.43 -9.49
C PRO A 145 -2.55 -13.98 -9.60
N THR A 146 -3.11 -13.42 -8.53
CA THR A 146 -3.70 -12.08 -8.52
C THR A 146 -3.18 -11.20 -7.38
N GLU A 147 -2.24 -11.64 -6.56
CA GLU A 147 -1.74 -10.85 -5.44
C GLU A 147 -0.22 -10.70 -5.52
N TYR A 148 0.19 -9.45 -5.68
CA TYR A 148 1.58 -9.08 -5.93
C TYR A 148 2.18 -8.45 -4.68
N PHE A 149 3.20 -9.08 -4.13
CA PHE A 149 4.02 -8.58 -3.04
C PHE A 149 5.23 -7.84 -3.57
N MET A 150 5.55 -6.69 -2.95
CA MET A 150 6.69 -5.88 -3.34
C MET A 150 7.32 -5.20 -2.12
N VAL A 151 8.65 -5.13 -2.14
CA VAL A 151 9.46 -4.28 -1.27
C VAL A 151 10.24 -3.32 -2.14
N ALA A 152 10.11 -2.03 -1.84
CA ALA A 152 10.83 -0.98 -2.54
C ALA A 152 11.51 -0.04 -1.54
N LYS A 153 12.70 0.43 -1.88
CA LYS A 153 13.52 1.31 -1.04
C LYS A 153 13.53 2.72 -1.61
N LYS A 154 13.29 3.72 -0.75
CA LYS A 154 13.46 5.13 -1.11
C LYS A 154 14.94 5.41 -1.40
N LYS A 155 15.23 6.02 -2.56
CA LYS A 155 16.58 6.46 -2.94
C LYS A 155 17.06 7.63 -2.09
#